data_AF-A0A6N7PYX0-F1
#
_entry.id   AF-A0A6N7PYX0-F1
#
_cell.length_a   1.000
_cell.length_b   1.000
_cell.length_c   1.000
_cell.angle_alpha   90.00
_cell.angle_beta   90.00
_cell.angle_gamma   90.00
#
_symmetry.space_group_name_H-M   'P 1'
#
loop_
_entity.id
_entity.type
_entity.pdbx_description
1 polymer ?
#
loop_
_entity_poly.entity_id
_entity_poly.type
_entity_poly.pdbx_seq_one_letter_code
_entity_poly.pdbx_strand_id
1 'polypeptide(L)'
;MGDRAGQAAAIGLLFALTACGGSSPPPAEVPSPPPPAPLTQERIQALVAEVAHLRGLPLRAAVPVYLLDEPTFLAALRERADRRAAAAEVEARTAFHLAFDLLPDGKPGAGPPPSSTREVLEEQVRGFYDHEKKIIVVRASRPRTEAESEKERAILAHEIEHALQDQSFGRPDAREQATMGADEVLAYGSLLEGDAMLTMFAYLASERGVPMQRMVRRAADVMRDVPAERFVANDGDTALLRAPPIVRERLLFRYHAGTAMVAELYRAGGLDLVNRMFVSPPVSTEQVMHPEKYLAGERPVVLAAPQAPAGYRPLDEGTLGELETRVVLDRCTPLSTQAAAGWGGDRYTLVAAQSGGVGLLWSTAWDAESDAVEFVAAIQSSPGCLRALSLGSASIEGGIVVRAEKNRVAVVRGLAGPLAEASARQILESPIAAPTSPPVALPYRLPPRAPLPRREPGWLVGHDYFSRWLGIAGRIPLGVNAIVGHEGLELRISRPDVLVSGALFVSDLVTAPRFQEKLFADVAGGLERGAEGSRVVTARTGPVPTPLGAGIERWWTVGETPISVRAVMVPICGGTGSIVFLQSFRDPDAQRTLDGWMHSFRWNTGVKPPVCEALDPR
;
A
#
# COMPACT_ATOMS: atom_id res chain seq x y z
N MET A 1 -4.89 -14.36 -0.18
CA MET A 1 -6.03 -14.08 -1.07
C MET A 1 -6.17 -15.27 -2.00
N GLY A 2 -7.28 -16.00 -1.92
CA GLY A 2 -7.51 -17.14 -2.81
C GLY A 2 -7.75 -16.65 -4.23
N ASP A 3 -7.19 -17.35 -5.20
CA ASP A 3 -7.40 -17.14 -6.63
C ASP A 3 -8.87 -17.47 -6.98
N ARG A 4 -9.72 -16.44 -7.07
CA ARG A 4 -11.20 -16.57 -7.12
C ARG A 4 -11.80 -16.53 -8.52
N ALA A 5 -11.01 -16.18 -9.55
CA ALA A 5 -11.31 -16.62 -10.92
C ALA A 5 -11.38 -18.16 -10.96
N GLY A 6 -10.49 -18.81 -10.19
CA GLY A 6 -10.52 -20.23 -9.88
C GLY A 6 -11.80 -20.71 -9.19
N GLN A 7 -12.54 -19.85 -8.47
CA GLN A 7 -13.76 -20.24 -7.77
C GLN A 7 -14.96 -20.34 -8.73
N ALA A 8 -15.17 -19.38 -9.63
CA ALA A 8 -16.21 -19.49 -10.66
C ALA A 8 -15.89 -20.64 -11.65
N ALA A 9 -14.61 -20.80 -11.98
CA ALA A 9 -14.07 -21.92 -12.73
C ALA A 9 -14.27 -23.29 -12.04
N ALA A 10 -14.01 -23.37 -10.73
CA ALA A 10 -14.21 -24.58 -9.92
C ALA A 10 -15.70 -24.88 -9.74
N ILE A 11 -16.54 -23.86 -9.61
CA ILE A 11 -18.00 -24.01 -9.61
C ILE A 11 -18.48 -24.52 -10.99
N GLY A 12 -17.97 -23.99 -12.10
CA GLY A 12 -18.25 -24.54 -13.43
C GLY A 12 -17.87 -26.02 -13.54
N LEU A 13 -16.68 -26.37 -13.04
CA LEU A 13 -16.19 -27.75 -13.00
C LEU A 13 -17.10 -28.67 -12.15
N LEU A 14 -17.49 -28.23 -10.96
CA LEU A 14 -18.41 -28.93 -10.04
C LEU A 14 -19.80 -29.18 -10.63
N PHE A 15 -20.21 -28.41 -11.64
CA PHE A 15 -21.49 -28.56 -12.32
C PHE A 15 -21.40 -29.47 -13.55
N ALA A 16 -20.25 -29.51 -14.22
CA ALA A 16 -19.99 -30.45 -15.32
C ALA A 16 -19.72 -31.88 -14.81
N LEU A 17 -19.06 -32.06 -13.66
CA LEU A 17 -18.88 -33.39 -13.05
C LEU A 17 -20.19 -34.04 -12.59
N THR A 18 -21.23 -33.25 -12.30
CA THR A 18 -22.58 -33.78 -12.04
C THR A 18 -23.37 -34.10 -13.31
N ALA A 19 -22.90 -33.63 -14.47
CA ALA A 19 -23.50 -33.85 -15.78
C ALA A 19 -22.99 -35.13 -16.47
N CYS A 20 -21.78 -35.58 -16.13
CA CYS A 20 -21.17 -36.80 -16.67
C CYS A 20 -20.87 -37.80 -15.55
N GLY A 21 -21.62 -38.91 -15.50
CA GLY A 21 -21.29 -40.04 -14.63
C GLY A 21 -20.09 -40.81 -15.18
N GLY A 22 -18.87 -40.37 -14.85
CA GLY A 22 -17.63 -41.00 -15.30
C GLY A 22 -16.47 -40.73 -14.33
N SER A 23 -15.61 -41.73 -14.15
CA SER A 23 -14.42 -41.68 -13.29
C SER A 23 -13.41 -40.63 -13.78
N SER A 24 -12.87 -39.83 -12.86
CA SER A 24 -11.88 -38.78 -13.17
C SER A 24 -10.62 -39.35 -13.84
N PRO A 25 -10.23 -38.84 -15.03
CA PRO A 25 -8.92 -39.13 -15.60
C PRO A 25 -7.82 -38.35 -14.89
N PRO A 26 -6.54 -38.77 -15.00
CA PRO A 26 -5.40 -38.01 -14.46
C PRO A 26 -5.30 -36.63 -15.15
N PRO A 27 -4.79 -35.60 -14.46
CA PRO A 27 -4.69 -34.26 -15.02
C PRO A 27 -3.78 -34.28 -16.25
N ALA A 28 -4.33 -33.94 -17.42
CA ALA A 28 -3.54 -33.65 -18.60
C ALA A 28 -2.70 -32.39 -18.33
N GLU A 29 -1.40 -32.43 -18.68
CA GLU A 29 -0.54 -31.24 -18.67
C GLU A 29 -1.14 -30.18 -19.60
N VAL A 30 -1.66 -29.10 -19.00
CA VAL A 30 -2.17 -27.95 -19.74
C VAL A 30 -0.95 -27.24 -20.33
N PRO A 31 -0.86 -27.05 -21.66
CA PRO A 31 0.24 -26.31 -22.26
C PRO A 31 0.29 -24.89 -21.69
N SER A 32 1.48 -24.46 -21.27
CA SER A 32 1.69 -23.11 -20.72
C SER A 32 1.19 -22.06 -21.70
N PRO A 33 0.43 -21.05 -21.25
CA PRO A 33 -0.03 -19.98 -22.13
C PRO A 33 1.17 -19.26 -22.77
N PRO A 34 1.02 -18.74 -24.01
CA PRO A 34 2.07 -17.97 -24.64
C PRO A 34 2.45 -16.75 -23.78
N PRO A 35 3.72 -16.32 -23.78
CA PRO A 35 4.15 -15.19 -22.98
C PRO A 35 3.40 -13.90 -23.41
N PRO A 36 3.11 -12.99 -22.46
CA PRO A 36 2.47 -11.72 -22.79
C PRO A 36 3.30 -10.90 -23.78
N ALA A 37 2.61 -10.10 -24.59
CA ALA A 37 3.29 -9.13 -25.45
C ALA A 37 3.98 -8.04 -24.59
N PRO A 38 5.16 -7.53 -25.02
CA PRO A 38 5.78 -6.38 -24.38
C PRO A 38 4.90 -5.13 -24.44
N LEU A 39 5.17 -4.18 -23.54
CA LEU A 39 4.51 -2.87 -23.55
C LEU A 39 4.74 -2.11 -24.87
N THR A 40 3.65 -1.75 -25.55
CA THR A 40 3.68 -0.90 -26.76
C THR A 40 3.43 0.57 -26.40
N GLN A 41 3.80 1.48 -27.31
CA GLN A 41 3.56 2.91 -27.11
C GLN A 41 2.07 3.23 -26.98
N GLU A 42 1.20 2.55 -27.73
CA GLU A 42 -0.25 2.71 -27.66
C GLU A 42 -0.77 2.28 -26.28
N ARG A 43 -0.28 1.15 -25.72
CA ARG A 43 -0.69 0.73 -24.38
C ARG A 43 -0.21 1.69 -23.31
N ILE A 44 1.00 2.24 -23.44
CA ILE A 44 1.52 3.28 -22.55
C ILE A 44 0.60 4.51 -22.57
N GLN A 45 0.24 5.02 -23.75
CA GLN A 45 -0.67 6.17 -23.86
C GLN A 45 -2.06 5.88 -23.27
N ALA A 46 -2.59 4.68 -23.51
CA ALA A 46 -3.85 4.26 -22.89
C ALA A 46 -3.76 4.21 -21.36
N LEU A 47 -2.63 3.72 -20.82
CA LEU A 47 -2.40 3.67 -19.38
C LEU A 47 -2.31 5.08 -18.77
N VAL A 48 -1.69 6.04 -19.45
CA VAL A 48 -1.66 7.44 -18.99
C VAL A 48 -3.07 8.00 -18.84
N ALA A 49 -3.93 7.78 -19.83
CA ALA A 49 -5.32 8.23 -19.78
C ALA A 49 -6.11 7.50 -18.67
N GLU A 50 -5.90 6.21 -18.50
CA GLU A 50 -6.53 5.39 -17.45
C GLU A 50 -6.13 5.87 -16.05
N VAL A 51 -4.84 6.10 -15.80
CA VAL A 51 -4.32 6.58 -14.52
C VAL A 51 -4.83 7.99 -14.21
N ALA A 52 -4.80 8.89 -15.20
CA ALA A 52 -5.36 10.24 -15.05
C ALA A 52 -6.85 10.21 -14.68
N HIS A 53 -7.63 9.32 -15.30
CA HIS A 53 -9.03 9.12 -14.96
C HIS A 53 -9.23 8.57 -13.55
N LEU A 54 -8.48 7.53 -13.17
CA LEU A 54 -8.57 6.90 -11.84
C LEU A 54 -8.19 7.86 -10.71
N ARG A 55 -7.13 8.66 -10.92
CA ARG A 55 -6.67 9.65 -9.94
C ARG A 55 -7.53 10.91 -9.90
N GLY A 56 -8.28 11.19 -10.97
CA GLY A 56 -9.04 12.42 -11.11
C GLY A 56 -8.17 13.66 -11.33
N LEU A 57 -6.94 13.50 -11.84
CA LEU A 57 -6.03 14.59 -12.18
C LEU A 57 -5.86 14.69 -13.70
N PRO A 58 -5.91 15.91 -14.27
CA PRO A 58 -5.79 16.07 -15.72
C PRO A 58 -4.33 15.89 -16.17
N LEU A 59 -4.13 15.21 -17.30
CA LEU A 59 -2.89 15.29 -18.06
C LEU A 59 -2.85 16.65 -18.79
N ARG A 60 -2.00 17.57 -18.33
CA ARG A 60 -1.84 18.92 -18.88
C ARG A 60 -0.79 19.02 -19.98
N ALA A 61 0.20 18.13 -19.96
CA ALA A 61 1.25 18.03 -20.96
C ALA A 61 1.60 16.56 -21.23
N ALA A 62 2.06 16.26 -22.45
CA ALA A 62 2.54 14.93 -22.78
C ALA A 62 3.74 14.56 -21.89
N VAL A 63 3.77 13.31 -21.43
CA VAL A 63 4.86 12.76 -20.61
C VAL A 63 5.55 11.67 -21.42
N PRO A 64 6.73 11.93 -22.00
CA PRO A 64 7.49 10.91 -22.71
C PRO A 64 7.87 9.77 -21.76
N VAL A 65 7.69 8.54 -22.21
CA VAL A 65 8.05 7.31 -21.48
C VAL A 65 9.14 6.59 -22.26
N TYR A 66 10.27 6.32 -21.60
CA TYR A 66 11.40 5.60 -22.17
C TYR A 66 11.53 4.23 -21.51
N LEU A 67 11.48 3.18 -22.31
CA LEU A 67 11.80 1.82 -21.90
C LEU A 67 13.28 1.57 -22.22
N LEU A 68 14.12 1.49 -21.18
CA LEU A 68 15.58 1.39 -21.33
C LEU A 68 16.08 0.02 -20.92
N ASP A 69 17.07 -0.51 -21.64
CA ASP A 69 17.78 -1.71 -21.17
C ASP A 69 18.51 -1.45 -19.84
N GLU A 70 18.92 -2.53 -19.17
CA GLU A 70 19.51 -2.49 -17.84
C GLU A 70 20.70 -1.51 -17.73
N PRO A 71 21.72 -1.53 -18.63
CA PRO A 71 22.86 -0.63 -18.52
C PRO A 71 22.47 0.84 -18.72
N THR A 72 21.60 1.13 -19.68
CA THR A 72 21.17 2.51 -19.97
C THR A 72 20.26 3.05 -18.86
N PHE A 73 19.39 2.21 -18.30
CA PHE A 73 18.57 2.55 -17.14
C PHE A 73 19.45 2.91 -15.93
N LEU A 74 20.43 2.08 -15.60
CA LEU A 74 21.35 2.35 -14.49
C LEU A 74 22.14 3.64 -14.73
N ALA A 75 22.61 3.89 -15.95
CA ALA A 75 23.29 5.15 -16.29
C ALA A 75 22.38 6.37 -16.06
N ALA A 76 21.12 6.32 -16.51
CA ALA A 76 20.15 7.39 -16.30
C ALA A 76 19.82 7.61 -14.81
N LEU A 77 19.66 6.53 -14.04
CA LEU A 77 19.42 6.59 -12.60
C LEU A 77 20.61 7.24 -11.86
N ARG A 78 21.84 6.88 -12.25
CA ARG A 78 23.07 7.43 -11.68
C ARG A 78 23.23 8.91 -12.00
N GLU A 79 23.00 9.30 -13.24
CA GLU A 79 23.01 10.72 -13.64
C GLU A 79 22.04 11.54 -12.78
N ARG A 80 20.83 11.03 -12.54
CA ARG A 80 19.84 11.68 -11.67
C ARG A 80 20.31 11.78 -10.22
N ALA A 81 20.91 10.73 -9.68
CA ALA A 81 21.44 10.73 -8.31
C ALA A 81 22.61 11.72 -8.17
N ASP A 82 23.51 11.75 -9.15
CA ASP A 82 24.71 12.59 -9.13
C ASP A 82 24.37 14.09 -9.25
N ARG A 83 23.30 14.45 -9.99
CA ARG A 83 22.79 15.85 -10.02
C ARG A 83 22.37 16.37 -8.64
N ARG A 84 22.08 15.48 -7.69
CA ARG A 84 21.68 15.85 -6.32
C ARG A 84 22.83 15.88 -5.30
N ALA A 85 23.99 15.27 -5.60
CA ALA A 85 25.08 15.18 -4.63
C ALA A 85 26.09 16.34 -4.80
N ALA A 86 26.31 17.16 -3.76
CA ALA A 86 27.33 18.21 -3.77
C ALA A 86 28.54 17.85 -2.88
N ALA A 87 29.75 18.30 -3.24
CA ALA A 87 31.00 17.89 -2.57
C ALA A 87 31.14 18.36 -1.09
N ALA A 88 30.47 19.45 -0.68
CA ALA A 88 30.44 19.91 0.71
C ALA A 88 29.67 18.95 1.65
N GLU A 89 28.88 18.05 1.08
CA GLU A 89 28.03 17.08 1.80
C GLU A 89 28.83 15.95 2.44
N VAL A 90 30.08 15.67 2.02
CA VAL A 90 30.83 14.49 2.49
C VAL A 90 31.31 14.64 3.94
N GLU A 91 31.82 15.82 4.34
CA GLU A 91 32.28 16.08 5.72
C GLU A 91 31.09 16.09 6.68
N ALA A 92 30.03 16.86 6.35
CA ALA A 92 28.79 16.93 7.12
C ALA A 92 28.13 15.56 7.27
N ARG A 93 27.99 14.79 6.18
CA ARG A 93 27.43 13.43 6.21
C ARG A 93 28.26 12.49 7.08
N THR A 94 29.59 12.57 7.01
CA THR A 94 30.48 11.77 7.86
C THR A 94 30.25 12.12 9.33
N ALA A 95 30.20 13.41 9.66
CA ALA A 95 29.93 13.88 11.01
C ALA A 95 28.54 13.44 11.50
N PHE A 96 27.51 13.47 10.67
CA PHE A 96 26.15 13.05 11.00
C PHE A 96 26.10 11.56 11.40
N HIS A 97 26.72 10.69 10.61
CA HIS A 97 26.76 9.25 10.91
C HIS A 97 27.54 8.95 12.20
N LEU A 98 28.62 9.69 12.47
CA LEU A 98 29.40 9.57 13.70
C LEU A 98 28.61 10.07 14.92
N ALA A 99 28.05 11.28 14.83
CA ALA A 99 27.32 11.95 15.89
C ALA A 99 26.18 11.10 16.46
N PHE A 100 25.41 10.48 15.57
CA PHE A 100 24.21 9.71 15.90
C PHE A 100 24.42 8.19 15.93
N ASP A 101 25.66 7.70 15.83
CA ASP A 101 25.99 6.25 15.83
C ASP A 101 25.19 5.43 14.80
N LEU A 102 25.18 5.94 13.57
CA LEU A 102 24.44 5.34 12.45
C LEU A 102 25.31 4.39 11.59
N LEU A 103 26.54 4.10 12.03
CA LEU A 103 27.43 3.16 11.36
C LEU A 103 27.08 1.71 11.74
N PRO A 104 27.18 0.73 10.82
CA PRO A 104 26.87 -0.68 11.10
C PRO A 104 27.64 -1.26 12.29
N ASP A 105 27.08 -2.30 12.91
CA ASP A 105 27.76 -3.05 13.97
C ASP A 105 28.83 -3.99 13.41
N GLY A 106 29.98 -4.08 14.09
CA GLY A 106 31.08 -4.98 13.73
C GLY A 106 32.44 -4.29 13.57
N LYS A 107 33.52 -5.08 13.57
CA LYS A 107 34.83 -4.58 13.15
C LYS A 107 34.78 -4.29 11.64
N PRO A 108 35.40 -3.20 11.14
CA PRO A 108 35.58 -3.02 9.70
C PRO A 108 36.18 -4.31 9.08
N GLY A 109 35.46 -4.92 8.13
CA GLY A 109 35.85 -6.18 7.48
C GLY A 109 35.30 -7.48 8.08
N ALA A 110 34.51 -7.43 9.16
CA ALA A 110 33.79 -8.59 9.68
C ALA A 110 32.43 -8.74 8.97
N GLY A 111 32.42 -9.46 7.84
CA GLY A 111 31.23 -9.68 7.01
C GLY A 111 31.22 -8.87 5.71
N PRO A 112 30.24 -9.10 4.82
CA PRO A 112 30.11 -8.33 3.59
C PRO A 112 29.86 -6.84 3.94
N PRO A 113 30.40 -5.90 3.16
CA PRO A 113 30.20 -4.48 3.41
C PRO A 113 28.70 -4.13 3.36
N PRO A 114 28.27 -3.12 4.16
CA PRO A 114 26.92 -2.58 4.07
C PRO A 114 26.69 -2.05 2.66
N SER A 115 25.46 -2.22 2.17
CA SER A 115 25.11 -1.69 0.86
C SER A 115 25.05 -0.16 0.89
N SER A 116 25.64 0.46 -0.13
CA SER A 116 25.57 1.91 -0.32
C SER A 116 24.14 2.34 -0.71
N THR A 117 23.79 3.60 -0.44
CA THR A 117 22.51 4.19 -0.92
C THR A 117 22.33 3.98 -2.42
N ARG A 118 23.41 4.06 -3.19
CA ARG A 118 23.40 3.83 -4.63
C ARG A 118 23.00 2.39 -4.97
N GLU A 119 23.61 1.39 -4.35
CA GLU A 119 23.26 -0.02 -4.58
C GLU A 119 21.80 -0.31 -4.20
N VAL A 120 21.32 0.27 -3.09
CA VAL A 120 19.91 0.15 -2.70
C VAL A 120 19.00 0.73 -3.77
N LEU A 121 19.29 1.94 -4.28
CA LEU A 121 18.48 2.56 -5.34
C LEU A 121 18.55 1.77 -6.65
N GLU A 122 19.73 1.30 -7.06
CA GLU A 122 19.91 0.48 -8.27
C GLU A 122 19.17 -0.87 -8.16
N GLU A 123 19.03 -1.44 -6.96
CA GLU A 123 18.26 -2.68 -6.73
C GLU A 123 16.75 -2.41 -6.66
N GLN A 124 16.31 -1.37 -5.94
CA GLN A 124 14.90 -1.16 -5.60
C GLN A 124 14.13 -0.37 -6.68
N VAL A 125 14.79 0.51 -7.44
CA VAL A 125 14.12 1.39 -8.41
C VAL A 125 13.93 0.66 -9.75
N ARG A 126 12.67 0.39 -10.11
CA ARG A 126 12.29 -0.28 -11.37
C ARG A 126 11.81 0.68 -12.47
N GLY A 127 11.36 1.86 -12.07
CA GLY A 127 11.03 3.00 -12.92
C GLY A 127 11.26 4.29 -12.13
N PHE A 128 11.32 5.43 -12.81
CA PHE A 128 11.30 6.73 -12.17
C PHE A 128 10.78 7.83 -13.08
N TYR A 129 10.06 8.78 -12.49
CA TYR A 129 9.78 10.10 -13.04
C TYR A 129 10.94 11.07 -12.74
N ASP A 130 11.47 11.68 -13.79
CA ASP A 130 12.46 12.76 -13.71
C ASP A 130 11.74 14.12 -13.76
N HIS A 131 11.64 14.77 -12.60
CA HIS A 131 11.00 16.08 -12.45
C HIS A 131 11.69 17.20 -13.25
N GLU A 132 12.99 17.13 -13.48
CA GLU A 132 13.72 18.18 -14.21
C GLU A 132 13.51 18.01 -15.72
N LYS A 133 13.62 16.77 -16.20
CA LYS A 133 13.46 16.43 -17.62
C LYS A 133 11.99 16.26 -18.04
N LYS A 134 11.06 16.13 -17.08
CA LYS A 134 9.63 15.84 -17.28
C LYS A 134 9.37 14.55 -18.07
N ILE A 135 10.18 13.53 -17.84
CA ILE A 135 10.10 12.21 -18.53
C ILE A 135 9.94 11.08 -17.53
N ILE A 136 9.37 9.97 -17.98
CA ILE A 136 9.35 8.71 -17.24
C ILE A 136 10.38 7.77 -17.87
N VAL A 137 11.17 7.11 -17.03
CA VAL A 137 12.16 6.10 -17.42
C VAL A 137 11.82 4.80 -16.71
N VAL A 138 11.61 3.71 -17.46
CA VAL A 138 11.30 2.39 -16.91
C VAL A 138 12.26 1.37 -17.50
N ARG A 139 12.61 0.34 -16.73
CA ARG A 139 13.37 -0.79 -17.25
C ARG A 139 12.56 -1.49 -18.35
N ALA A 140 13.17 -1.68 -19.50
CA ALA A 140 12.63 -2.51 -20.56
C ALA A 140 12.68 -3.97 -20.11
N SER A 141 11.55 -4.65 -20.23
CA SER A 141 11.41 -6.05 -19.82
C SER A 141 10.60 -6.82 -20.86
N ARG A 142 10.72 -8.14 -20.79
CA ARG A 142 9.98 -9.09 -21.62
C ARG A 142 9.25 -10.04 -20.68
N PRO A 143 8.01 -9.70 -20.28
CA PRO A 143 7.30 -10.49 -19.29
C PRO A 143 7.06 -11.91 -19.83
N ARG A 144 7.35 -12.90 -19.00
CA ARG A 144 7.13 -14.33 -19.28
C ARG A 144 5.77 -14.80 -18.78
N THR A 145 5.21 -14.09 -17.81
CA THR A 145 3.92 -14.40 -17.18
C THR A 145 3.05 -13.15 -17.12
N GLU A 146 1.73 -13.33 -17.06
CA GLU A 146 0.81 -12.20 -16.88
C GLU A 146 1.08 -11.43 -15.58
N ALA A 147 1.54 -12.11 -14.52
CA ALA A 147 1.92 -11.45 -13.27
C ALA A 147 3.13 -10.52 -13.44
N GLU A 148 4.13 -10.91 -14.23
CA GLU A 148 5.25 -10.04 -14.58
C GLU A 148 4.76 -8.82 -15.41
N SER A 149 3.87 -9.03 -16.38
CA SER A 149 3.31 -7.93 -17.20
C SER A 149 2.42 -6.98 -16.40
N GLU A 150 1.62 -7.49 -15.47
CA GLU A 150 0.79 -6.69 -14.56
C GLU A 150 1.68 -5.83 -13.65
N LYS A 151 2.79 -6.39 -13.13
CA LYS A 151 3.77 -5.66 -12.32
C LYS A 151 4.40 -4.49 -13.08
N GLU A 152 4.76 -4.69 -14.35
CA GLU A 152 5.29 -3.61 -15.21
C GLU A 152 4.28 -2.48 -15.39
N ARG A 153 3.02 -2.81 -15.66
CA ARG A 153 1.95 -1.81 -15.79
C ARG A 153 1.69 -1.08 -14.47
N ALA A 154 1.78 -1.79 -13.34
CA ALA A 154 1.64 -1.18 -12.01
C ALA A 154 2.77 -0.19 -11.71
N ILE A 155 4.03 -0.56 -12.00
CA ILE A 155 5.18 0.36 -11.89
C ILE A 155 4.97 1.59 -12.77
N LEU A 156 4.53 1.41 -14.02
CA LEU A 156 4.27 2.54 -14.90
C LEU A 156 3.11 3.41 -14.40
N ALA A 157 2.06 2.83 -13.83
CA ALA A 157 0.98 3.59 -13.20
C ALA A 157 1.47 4.46 -12.03
N HIS A 158 2.38 3.94 -11.22
CA HIS A 158 3.05 4.68 -10.16
C HIS A 158 3.85 5.88 -10.71
N GLU A 159 4.66 5.67 -11.76
CA GLU A 159 5.45 6.76 -12.34
C GLU A 159 4.62 7.80 -13.10
N ILE A 160 3.52 7.38 -13.73
CA ILE A 160 2.56 8.29 -14.35
C ILE A 160 1.97 9.21 -13.29
N GLU A 161 1.64 8.68 -12.11
CA GLU A 161 1.11 9.49 -11.03
C GLU A 161 2.09 10.59 -10.61
N HIS A 162 3.39 10.29 -10.53
CA HIS A 162 4.37 11.33 -10.25
C HIS A 162 4.37 12.47 -11.27
N ALA A 163 4.14 12.16 -12.55
CA ALA A 163 4.01 13.19 -13.58
C ALA A 163 2.70 13.98 -13.43
N LEU A 164 1.59 13.34 -13.07
CA LEU A 164 0.30 14.01 -12.83
C LEU A 164 0.35 14.94 -11.61
N GLN A 165 1.00 14.51 -10.53
CA GLN A 165 1.26 15.33 -9.34
C GLN A 165 2.04 16.59 -9.72
N ASP A 166 3.14 16.43 -10.45
CA ASP A 166 3.99 17.54 -10.87
C ASP A 166 3.23 18.53 -11.78
N GLN A 167 2.45 18.03 -12.74
CA GLN A 167 1.66 18.89 -13.62
C GLN A 167 0.51 19.60 -12.89
N SER A 168 -0.05 18.99 -11.84
CA SER A 168 -1.23 19.50 -11.15
C SER A 168 -0.87 20.47 -10.01
N PHE A 169 0.22 20.20 -9.30
CA PHE A 169 0.58 20.90 -8.07
C PHE A 169 1.96 21.58 -8.13
N GLY A 170 2.79 21.23 -9.12
CA GLY A 170 4.20 21.55 -9.10
C GLY A 170 4.97 20.72 -8.08
N ARG A 171 6.30 20.80 -8.11
CA ARG A 171 7.15 20.24 -7.06
C ARG A 171 8.30 21.21 -6.77
N PRO A 172 8.77 21.28 -5.51
CA PRO A 172 9.93 22.07 -5.18
C PRO A 172 11.15 21.63 -5.99
N ASP A 173 11.84 22.58 -6.61
CA ASP A 173 13.11 22.30 -7.30
C ASP A 173 14.26 22.03 -6.31
N ALA A 174 15.44 21.68 -6.79
CA ALA A 174 16.58 21.38 -5.92
C ALA A 174 17.00 22.56 -5.02
N ARG A 175 16.78 23.80 -5.45
CA ARG A 175 17.11 25.01 -4.66
C ARG A 175 16.07 25.25 -3.57
N GLU A 176 14.80 25.06 -3.89
CA GLU A 176 13.70 25.13 -2.92
C GLU A 176 13.82 24.01 -1.88
N GLN A 177 14.14 22.78 -2.29
CA GLN A 177 14.39 21.67 -1.35
C GLN A 177 15.59 21.93 -0.44
N ALA A 178 16.62 22.64 -0.92
CA ALA A 178 17.79 22.98 -0.11
C ALA A 178 17.50 23.98 1.03
N THR A 179 16.34 24.66 1.01
CA THR A 179 15.91 25.52 2.12
C THR A 179 14.96 24.82 3.10
N MET A 180 14.47 23.63 2.74
CA MET A 180 13.62 22.80 3.59
C MET A 180 14.44 22.02 4.61
N GLY A 181 13.82 21.67 5.74
CA GLY A 181 14.43 20.75 6.71
C GLY A 181 14.49 19.31 6.18
N ALA A 182 15.46 18.51 6.63
CA ALA A 182 15.58 17.11 6.21
C ALA A 182 14.31 16.28 6.53
N ASP A 183 13.74 16.47 7.72
CA ASP A 183 12.46 15.86 8.14
C ASP A 183 11.29 16.31 7.26
N GLU A 184 11.23 17.59 6.90
CA GLU A 184 10.21 18.17 6.02
C GLU A 184 10.29 17.59 4.59
N VAL A 185 11.50 17.47 4.04
CA VAL A 185 11.74 16.82 2.74
C VAL A 185 11.31 15.36 2.79
N LEU A 186 11.55 14.67 3.91
CA LEU A 186 11.13 13.29 4.09
C LEU A 186 9.60 13.17 4.18
N ALA A 187 8.96 14.05 4.92
CA ALA A 187 7.50 14.11 5.07
C ALA A 187 6.80 14.40 3.73
N TYR A 188 7.26 15.41 2.99
CA TYR A 188 6.76 15.72 1.65
C TYR A 188 6.99 14.58 0.67
N GLY A 189 8.16 13.93 0.73
CA GLY A 189 8.45 12.72 -0.03
C GLY A 189 7.46 11.58 0.24
N SER A 190 7.08 11.38 1.51
CA SER A 190 6.07 10.38 1.89
C SER A 190 4.68 10.67 1.33
N LEU A 191 4.28 11.94 1.21
CA LEU A 191 3.04 12.30 0.53
C LEU A 191 3.09 11.91 -0.96
N LEU A 192 4.19 12.25 -1.65
CA LEU A 192 4.35 11.94 -3.09
C LEU A 192 4.29 10.44 -3.37
N GLU A 193 5.09 9.65 -2.63
CA GLU A 193 5.15 8.19 -2.77
C GLU A 193 3.84 7.53 -2.32
N GLY A 194 3.23 8.00 -1.23
CA GLY A 194 1.98 7.46 -0.72
C GLY A 194 0.82 7.61 -1.71
N ASP A 195 0.69 8.76 -2.36
CA ASP A 195 -0.33 9.02 -3.37
C ASP A 195 -0.05 8.24 -4.68
N ALA A 196 1.23 8.11 -5.07
CA ALA A 196 1.63 7.25 -6.19
C ALA A 196 1.32 5.76 -5.95
N MET A 197 1.55 5.27 -4.74
CA MET A 197 1.19 3.91 -4.33
C MET A 197 -0.32 3.70 -4.29
N LEU A 198 -1.08 4.66 -3.74
CA LEU A 198 -2.54 4.59 -3.74
C LEU A 198 -3.10 4.51 -5.17
N THR A 199 -2.53 5.27 -6.09
CA THR A 199 -2.90 5.29 -7.51
C THR A 199 -2.55 3.98 -8.22
N MET A 200 -1.37 3.44 -7.95
CA MET A 200 -1.00 2.10 -8.42
C MET A 200 -2.00 1.04 -7.94
N PHE A 201 -2.43 1.10 -6.68
CA PHE A 201 -3.46 0.19 -6.16
C PHE A 201 -4.83 0.42 -6.79
N ALA A 202 -5.21 1.67 -7.08
CA ALA A 202 -6.42 1.98 -7.82
C ALA A 202 -6.40 1.38 -9.23
N TYR A 203 -5.27 1.47 -9.93
CA TYR A 203 -5.06 0.84 -11.23
C TYR A 203 -5.18 -0.70 -11.15
N LEU A 204 -4.47 -1.34 -10.23
CA LEU A 204 -4.57 -2.79 -10.04
C LEU A 204 -5.98 -3.23 -9.64
N ALA A 205 -6.69 -2.44 -8.83
CA ALA A 205 -8.07 -2.71 -8.49
C ALA A 205 -9.00 -2.58 -9.71
N SER A 206 -8.81 -1.54 -10.52
CA SER A 206 -9.51 -1.36 -11.80
C SER A 206 -9.36 -2.57 -12.68
N GLU A 207 -8.14 -3.04 -12.95
CA GLU A 207 -7.88 -4.18 -13.83
C GLU A 207 -8.52 -5.48 -13.35
N ARG A 208 -8.67 -5.63 -12.02
CA ARG A 208 -9.27 -6.81 -11.39
C ARG A 208 -10.77 -6.67 -11.15
N GLY A 209 -11.37 -5.54 -11.51
CA GLY A 209 -12.79 -5.28 -11.31
C GLY A 209 -13.16 -5.17 -9.84
N VAL A 210 -12.29 -4.54 -9.05
CA VAL A 210 -12.49 -4.29 -7.62
C VAL A 210 -12.64 -2.77 -7.43
N PRO A 211 -13.63 -2.30 -6.65
CA PRO A 211 -13.73 -0.88 -6.33
C PRO A 211 -12.49 -0.37 -5.61
N MET A 212 -12.05 0.85 -5.94
CA MET A 212 -10.88 1.48 -5.30
C MET A 212 -11.04 1.51 -3.78
N GLN A 213 -12.20 1.93 -3.24
CA GLN A 213 -12.42 2.02 -1.79
C GLN A 213 -12.18 0.67 -1.09
N ARG A 214 -12.56 -0.44 -1.72
CA ARG A 214 -12.32 -1.78 -1.20
C ARG A 214 -10.84 -2.12 -1.14
N MET A 215 -10.07 -1.72 -2.16
CA MET A 215 -8.62 -1.89 -2.16
C MET A 215 -7.96 -1.00 -1.10
N VAL A 216 -8.31 0.30 -1.04
CA VAL A 216 -7.75 1.24 -0.05
C VAL A 216 -8.02 0.78 1.37
N ARG A 217 -9.25 0.33 1.67
CA ARG A 217 -9.58 -0.22 2.98
C ARG A 217 -8.67 -1.38 3.35
N ARG A 218 -8.49 -2.34 2.43
CA ARG A 218 -7.61 -3.49 2.66
C ARG A 218 -6.16 -3.07 2.78
N ALA A 219 -5.69 -2.11 1.97
CA ALA A 219 -4.34 -1.59 2.03
C ALA A 219 -4.06 -0.94 3.40
N ALA A 220 -4.97 -0.12 3.93
CA ALA A 220 -4.83 0.49 5.25
C ALA A 220 -4.74 -0.54 6.40
N ASP A 221 -5.44 -1.67 6.28
CA ASP A 221 -5.32 -2.80 7.21
C ASP A 221 -3.98 -3.54 7.02
N VAL A 222 -3.58 -3.83 5.77
CA VAL A 222 -2.33 -4.53 5.43
C VAL A 222 -1.09 -3.73 5.81
N MET A 223 -1.07 -2.41 5.60
CA MET A 223 0.08 -1.57 5.94
C MET A 223 0.36 -1.55 7.44
N ARG A 224 -0.64 -1.82 8.28
CA ARG A 224 -0.43 -1.96 9.73
C ARG A 224 0.26 -3.28 10.09
N ASP A 225 -0.17 -4.36 9.45
CA ASP A 225 0.17 -5.72 9.88
C ASP A 225 1.39 -6.30 9.13
N VAL A 226 1.74 -5.72 7.98
CA VAL A 226 2.89 -6.15 7.16
C VAL A 226 4.11 -5.28 7.47
N PRO A 227 5.25 -5.89 7.88
CA PRO A 227 6.51 -5.18 8.06
C PRO A 227 6.91 -4.39 6.81
N ALA A 228 7.42 -3.17 6.99
CA ALA A 228 7.73 -2.26 5.90
C ALA A 228 8.71 -2.83 4.87
N GLU A 229 9.66 -3.67 5.30
CA GLU A 229 10.62 -4.33 4.42
C GLU A 229 9.94 -5.24 3.40
N ARG A 230 8.88 -5.95 3.80
CA ARG A 230 8.13 -6.84 2.91
C ARG A 230 7.28 -6.10 1.89
N PHE A 231 7.06 -4.81 2.11
CA PHE A 231 6.29 -3.97 1.20
C PHE A 231 7.13 -3.47 0.04
N VAL A 232 8.42 -3.22 0.28
CA VAL A 232 9.33 -2.63 -0.72
C VAL A 232 10.25 -3.70 -1.34
N ALA A 233 10.79 -4.62 -0.54
CA ALA A 233 11.71 -5.65 -1.02
C ALA A 233 10.99 -6.74 -1.84
N ASN A 234 11.59 -7.14 -2.96
CA ASN A 234 11.21 -8.34 -3.71
C ASN A 234 12.04 -9.56 -3.28
N ASP A 235 11.59 -10.75 -3.67
CA ASP A 235 12.38 -11.98 -3.52
C ASP A 235 13.76 -11.83 -4.21
N GLY A 236 14.83 -11.95 -3.43
CA GLY A 236 16.21 -11.84 -3.90
C GLY A 236 16.86 -10.47 -3.69
N ASP A 237 16.10 -9.45 -3.27
CA ASP A 237 16.65 -8.13 -2.94
C ASP A 237 17.44 -8.20 -1.62
N THR A 238 18.74 -7.92 -1.68
CA THR A 238 19.63 -8.02 -0.51
C THR A 238 20.29 -6.70 -0.16
N ALA A 239 20.33 -5.73 -1.08
CA ALA A 239 20.95 -4.45 -0.82
C ALA A 239 20.15 -3.66 0.21
N LEU A 240 18.82 -3.64 0.10
CA LEU A 240 17.96 -2.96 1.07
C LEU A 240 18.13 -3.51 2.51
N LEU A 241 18.19 -4.83 2.65
CA LEU A 241 18.34 -5.48 3.96
C LEU A 241 19.73 -5.27 4.58
N ARG A 242 20.77 -5.09 3.74
CA ARG A 242 22.15 -4.81 4.16
C ARG A 242 22.48 -3.31 4.26
N ALA A 243 21.55 -2.44 3.92
CA ALA A 243 21.76 -1.00 4.01
C ALA A 243 21.89 -0.55 5.49
N PRO A 244 22.64 0.53 5.77
CA PRO A 244 22.61 1.16 7.08
C PRO A 244 21.17 1.49 7.50
N PRO A 245 20.78 1.33 8.77
CA PRO A 245 19.40 1.53 9.22
C PRO A 245 18.80 2.84 8.74
N ILE A 246 19.50 3.96 8.90
CA ILE A 246 19.00 5.27 8.46
C ILE A 246 18.66 5.34 6.96
N VAL A 247 19.44 4.68 6.10
CA VAL A 247 19.19 4.65 4.65
C VAL A 247 17.96 3.81 4.34
N ARG A 248 17.86 2.64 5.00
CA ARG A 248 16.73 1.72 4.85
C ARG A 248 15.43 2.38 5.33
N GLU A 249 15.42 2.90 6.54
CA GLU A 249 14.23 3.47 7.17
C GLU A 249 13.70 4.69 6.41
N ARG A 250 14.58 5.58 5.92
CA ARG A 250 14.17 6.70 5.04
C ARG A 250 13.46 6.24 3.77
N LEU A 251 13.95 5.18 3.13
CA LEU A 251 13.31 4.64 1.92
C LEU A 251 11.96 4.00 2.28
N LEU A 252 11.95 3.08 3.23
CA LEU A 252 10.76 2.35 3.65
C LEU A 252 9.66 3.29 4.14
N PHE A 253 10.02 4.34 4.88
CA PHE A 253 9.06 5.30 5.43
C PHE A 253 8.22 5.98 4.36
N ARG A 254 8.83 6.43 3.26
CA ARG A 254 8.11 7.12 2.18
C ARG A 254 7.05 6.22 1.53
N TYR A 255 7.39 4.97 1.29
CA TYR A 255 6.48 4.01 0.68
C TYR A 255 5.43 3.51 1.69
N HIS A 256 5.85 3.08 2.87
CA HIS A 256 4.98 2.39 3.82
C HIS A 256 4.14 3.37 4.64
N ALA A 257 4.77 4.27 5.40
CA ALA A 257 4.06 5.25 6.21
C ALA A 257 3.35 6.29 5.34
N GLY A 258 3.96 6.71 4.22
CA GLY A 258 3.31 7.57 3.24
C GLY A 258 2.02 6.97 2.66
N THR A 259 2.05 5.69 2.24
CA THR A 259 0.83 5.00 1.78
C THR A 259 -0.21 4.91 2.88
N ALA A 260 0.21 4.58 4.12
CA ALA A 260 -0.70 4.49 5.25
C ALA A 260 -1.39 5.84 5.53
N MET A 261 -0.64 6.94 5.55
CA MET A 261 -1.17 8.30 5.71
C MET A 261 -2.18 8.62 4.61
N VAL A 262 -1.79 8.51 3.34
CA VAL A 262 -2.64 8.90 2.21
C VAL A 262 -3.90 8.01 2.13
N ALA A 263 -3.81 6.73 2.48
CA ALA A 263 -4.97 5.84 2.58
C ALA A 263 -5.95 6.28 3.68
N GLU A 264 -5.48 6.73 4.85
CA GLU A 264 -6.33 7.26 5.92
C GLU A 264 -6.99 8.58 5.53
N LEU A 265 -6.25 9.49 4.87
CA LEU A 265 -6.81 10.75 4.37
C LEU A 265 -7.82 10.51 3.24
N TYR A 266 -7.56 9.56 2.34
CA TYR A 266 -8.56 9.14 1.35
C TYR A 266 -9.83 8.60 2.02
N ARG A 267 -9.72 7.78 3.08
CA ARG A 267 -10.88 7.31 3.84
C ARG A 267 -11.65 8.44 4.51
N ALA A 268 -10.97 9.49 4.96
CA ALA A 268 -11.59 10.64 5.63
C ALA A 268 -12.28 11.62 4.67
N GLY A 269 -11.76 11.81 3.45
CA GLY A 269 -12.27 12.87 2.56
C GLY A 269 -12.11 12.63 1.06
N GLY A 270 -11.79 11.41 0.64
CA GLY A 270 -11.59 11.05 -0.76
C GLY A 270 -10.37 11.74 -1.40
N LEU A 271 -10.31 11.70 -2.74
CA LEU A 271 -9.23 12.29 -3.52
C LEU A 271 -9.15 13.82 -3.35
N ASP A 272 -10.26 14.48 -3.04
CA ASP A 272 -10.27 15.92 -2.78
C ASP A 272 -9.42 16.29 -1.54
N LEU A 273 -9.50 15.48 -0.49
CA LEU A 273 -8.66 15.68 0.70
C LEU A 273 -7.20 15.35 0.39
N VAL A 274 -6.93 14.27 -0.36
CA VAL A 274 -5.57 13.95 -0.81
C VAL A 274 -4.97 15.10 -1.63
N ASN A 275 -5.74 15.70 -2.55
CA ASN A 275 -5.30 16.86 -3.33
C ASN A 275 -4.96 18.08 -2.46
N ARG A 276 -5.72 18.32 -1.38
CA ARG A 276 -5.41 19.42 -0.44
C ARG A 276 -4.08 19.22 0.29
N MET A 277 -3.63 17.98 0.46
CA MET A 277 -2.31 17.71 1.04
C MET A 277 -1.18 18.31 0.20
N PHE A 278 -1.34 18.44 -1.12
CA PHE A 278 -0.32 19.11 -1.95
C PHE A 278 -0.34 20.64 -1.81
N VAL A 279 -1.44 21.22 -1.36
CA VAL A 279 -1.54 22.66 -1.03
C VAL A 279 -1.02 22.94 0.39
N SER A 280 -1.17 21.98 1.29
CA SER A 280 -0.71 22.06 2.68
C SER A 280 -0.04 20.73 3.06
N PRO A 281 1.22 20.50 2.61
CA PRO A 281 1.90 19.23 2.81
C PRO A 281 2.21 18.96 4.28
N PRO A 282 2.40 17.67 4.65
CA PRO A 282 3.00 17.36 5.93
C PRO A 282 4.42 17.93 5.97
N VAL A 283 4.78 18.49 7.13
CA VAL A 283 6.06 19.15 7.38
C VAL A 283 6.95 18.38 8.36
N SER A 284 6.47 17.26 8.90
CA SER A 284 7.24 16.37 9.77
C SER A 284 6.92 14.90 9.53
N THR A 285 7.88 14.03 9.84
CA THR A 285 7.64 12.57 9.85
C THR A 285 6.58 12.17 10.87
N GLU A 286 6.45 12.90 11.98
CA GLU A 286 5.37 12.74 12.96
C GLU A 286 3.98 12.88 12.32
N GLN A 287 3.75 13.93 11.53
CA GLN A 287 2.47 14.11 10.84
C GLN A 287 2.13 12.98 9.87
N VAL A 288 3.15 12.35 9.29
CA VAL A 288 2.98 11.19 8.41
C VAL A 288 2.66 9.93 9.23
N MET A 289 3.30 9.76 10.40
CA MET A 289 3.05 8.62 11.31
C MET A 289 1.70 8.72 12.02
N HIS A 290 1.27 9.94 12.33
CA HIS A 290 0.05 10.26 13.08
C HIS A 290 -0.85 11.18 12.26
N PRO A 291 -1.60 10.65 11.27
CA PRO A 291 -2.41 11.45 10.36
C PRO A 291 -3.49 12.31 11.06
N GLU A 292 -3.88 11.94 12.29
CA GLU A 292 -4.73 12.74 13.16
C GLU A 292 -4.09 14.07 13.59
N LYS A 293 -2.77 14.11 13.82
CA LYS A 293 -2.02 15.33 14.13
C LYS A 293 -1.96 16.24 12.90
N TYR A 294 -1.74 15.65 11.72
CA TYR A 294 -1.83 16.38 10.44
C TYR A 294 -3.22 17.01 10.23
N LEU A 295 -4.31 16.25 10.47
CA LEU A 295 -5.67 16.77 10.35
C LEU A 295 -6.01 17.81 11.43
N ALA A 296 -5.49 17.64 12.64
CA ALA A 296 -5.56 18.64 13.69
C ALA A 296 -4.70 19.87 13.38
N GLY A 297 -3.88 19.81 12.31
CA GLY A 297 -2.96 20.84 11.86
C GLY A 297 -1.90 21.21 12.88
N GLU A 298 -1.55 20.24 13.73
CA GLU A 298 -0.42 20.30 14.64
C GLU A 298 0.87 20.42 13.84
N ARG A 299 1.78 21.29 14.28
CA ARG A 299 3.08 21.52 13.64
C ARG A 299 4.17 21.42 14.69
N PRO A 300 5.38 20.96 14.32
CA PRO A 300 6.50 20.93 15.25
C PRO A 300 6.78 22.32 15.81
N VAL A 301 7.14 22.40 17.10
CA VAL A 301 7.60 23.66 17.70
C VAL A 301 8.91 24.10 17.06
N VAL A 302 9.16 25.40 17.02
CA VAL A 302 10.36 25.94 16.39
C VAL A 302 11.44 26.11 17.44
N LEU A 303 12.53 25.34 17.31
CA LEU A 303 13.71 25.44 18.15
C LEU A 303 14.85 26.15 17.41
N ALA A 304 15.56 27.04 18.10
CA ALA A 304 16.78 27.65 17.58
C ALA A 304 17.89 26.60 17.43
N ALA A 305 18.72 26.74 16.39
CA ALA A 305 19.90 25.91 16.23
C ALA A 305 20.86 26.10 17.42
N PRO A 306 21.29 25.02 18.10
CA PRO A 306 22.30 25.11 19.13
C PRO A 306 23.56 25.80 18.61
N GLN A 307 24.05 26.80 19.34
CA GLN A 307 25.23 27.56 18.90
C GLN A 307 26.51 26.74 19.06
N ALA A 308 27.40 26.79 18.07
CA ALA A 308 28.71 26.19 18.17
C ALA A 308 29.52 26.87 19.30
N PRO A 309 30.07 26.11 20.26
CA PRO A 309 30.88 26.70 21.32
C PRO A 309 32.23 27.21 20.81
N ALA A 310 32.86 28.08 21.59
CA ALA A 310 34.18 28.61 21.25
C ALA A 310 35.20 27.50 21.01
N GLY A 311 35.99 27.62 19.94
CA GLY A 311 36.97 26.61 19.51
C GLY A 311 36.40 25.51 18.61
N TYR A 312 35.10 25.52 18.35
CA TYR A 312 34.42 24.60 17.43
C TYR A 312 33.84 25.36 16.24
N ARG A 313 33.89 24.74 15.05
CA ARG A 313 33.28 25.25 13.82
C ARG A 313 32.00 24.45 13.51
N PRO A 314 30.88 25.08 13.13
CA PRO A 314 29.69 24.35 12.68
C PRO A 314 30.00 23.58 11.38
N LEU A 315 29.48 22.36 11.31
CA LEU A 315 29.55 21.46 10.15
C LEU A 315 28.21 21.35 9.46
N ASP A 316 27.14 21.17 10.23
CA ASP A 316 25.80 20.94 9.71
C ASP A 316 24.74 21.30 10.77
N GLU A 317 23.54 21.60 10.32
CA GLU A 317 22.38 21.83 11.17
C GLU A 317 21.16 21.17 10.57
N GLY A 318 20.28 20.62 11.41
CA GLY A 318 19.08 19.98 10.90
C GLY A 318 18.10 19.58 11.98
N THR A 319 17.11 18.82 11.54
CA THR A 319 16.01 18.25 12.32
C THR A 319 15.94 16.79 11.97
N LEU A 320 15.90 15.92 12.97
CA LEU A 320 15.76 14.47 12.78
C LEU A 320 14.30 14.08 12.50
N GLY A 321 13.34 14.73 13.16
CA GLY A 321 11.96 14.27 13.16
C GLY A 321 11.76 13.05 14.06
N GLU A 322 10.50 12.63 14.20
CA GLU A 322 10.14 11.43 14.96
C GLU A 322 10.80 10.16 14.39
N LEU A 323 10.85 10.03 13.05
CA LEU A 323 11.44 8.85 12.42
C LEU A 323 12.90 8.67 12.78
N GLU A 324 13.74 9.67 12.51
CA GLU A 324 15.18 9.48 12.69
C GLU A 324 15.54 9.48 14.18
N THR A 325 14.75 10.15 15.03
CA THR A 325 14.82 10.00 16.49
C THR A 325 14.61 8.54 16.89
N ARG A 326 13.56 7.87 16.39
CA ARG A 326 13.34 6.43 16.63
C ARG A 326 14.53 5.59 16.15
N VAL A 327 15.08 5.87 14.96
CA VAL A 327 16.24 5.13 14.40
C VAL A 327 17.48 5.29 15.28
N VAL A 328 17.71 6.47 15.84
CA VAL A 328 18.80 6.68 16.81
C VAL A 328 18.53 5.86 18.08
N LEU A 329 17.31 5.86 18.58
CA LEU A 329 16.93 5.13 19.80
C LEU A 329 16.90 3.61 19.63
N ASP A 330 16.73 3.07 18.41
CA ASP A 330 16.82 1.63 18.12
C ASP A 330 18.16 1.03 18.59
N ARG A 331 19.22 1.85 18.62
CA ARG A 331 20.54 1.46 19.17
C ARG A 331 20.55 1.34 20.69
N CYS A 332 19.68 2.07 21.36
CA CYS A 332 19.75 2.32 22.79
C CYS A 332 18.73 1.47 23.56
N THR A 333 17.57 1.21 22.95
CA THR A 333 16.47 0.50 23.59
C THR A 333 15.57 -0.22 22.57
N PRO A 334 14.98 -1.37 22.93
CA PRO A 334 13.89 -1.97 22.13
C PRO A 334 12.57 -1.18 22.22
N LEU A 335 12.45 -0.22 23.14
CA LEU A 335 11.27 0.64 23.30
C LEU A 335 11.37 1.95 22.50
N SER A 336 12.20 1.98 21.45
CA SER A 336 12.50 3.17 20.64
C SER A 336 11.27 3.83 20.03
N THR A 337 10.29 3.03 19.60
CA THR A 337 9.04 3.52 19.02
C THR A 337 8.22 4.30 20.05
N GLN A 338 8.08 3.76 21.27
CA GLN A 338 7.39 4.46 22.36
C GLN A 338 8.16 5.73 22.73
N ALA A 339 9.47 5.62 22.93
CA ALA A 339 10.32 6.74 23.34
C ALA A 339 10.46 7.87 22.30
N ALA A 340 10.01 7.67 21.06
CA ALA A 340 9.98 8.69 20.01
C ALA A 340 8.58 9.27 19.75
N ALA A 341 7.49 8.59 20.14
CA ALA A 341 6.12 8.89 19.71
C ALA A 341 5.57 10.26 20.16
N GLY A 342 6.13 10.85 21.22
CA GLY A 342 5.77 12.19 21.69
C GLY A 342 6.72 13.29 21.22
N TRP A 343 7.53 13.05 20.18
CA TRP A 343 8.40 14.06 19.60
C TRP A 343 7.56 15.25 19.14
N GLY A 344 7.85 16.45 19.63
CA GLY A 344 7.14 17.69 19.26
C GLY A 344 8.00 18.68 18.47
N GLY A 345 9.26 18.35 18.20
CA GLY A 345 10.21 19.20 17.48
C GLY A 345 11.66 18.98 17.93
N ASP A 346 12.61 19.07 16.99
CA ASP A 346 14.03 19.04 17.31
C ASP A 346 14.89 19.92 16.39
N ARG A 347 16.07 20.27 16.91
CA ARG A 347 17.12 20.95 16.15
C ARG A 347 18.49 20.53 16.66
N TYR A 348 19.37 20.14 15.74
CA TYR A 348 20.75 19.81 16.05
C TYR A 348 21.73 20.73 15.32
N THR A 349 22.94 20.81 15.89
CA THR A 349 24.13 21.38 15.27
C THR A 349 25.27 20.39 15.44
N LEU A 350 25.89 20.01 14.32
CA LEU A 350 27.13 19.24 14.29
C LEU A 350 28.31 20.21 14.27
N VAL A 351 29.34 19.91 15.04
CA VAL A 351 30.51 20.79 15.16
C VAL A 351 31.82 20.02 15.01
N ALA A 352 32.86 20.68 14.50
CA ALA A 352 34.21 20.17 14.44
C ALA A 352 35.13 20.95 15.39
N ALA A 353 35.88 20.23 16.21
CA ALA A 353 37.04 20.76 16.92
C ALA A 353 38.19 20.98 15.94
N GLN A 354 39.09 21.92 16.26
CA GLN A 354 40.32 22.15 15.47
C GLN A 354 41.23 20.89 15.38
N SER A 355 41.11 19.98 16.35
CA SER A 355 41.84 18.71 16.39
C SER A 355 41.23 17.61 15.48
N GLY A 356 40.09 17.87 14.82
CA GLY A 356 39.39 16.90 13.97
C GLY A 356 38.30 16.08 14.67
N GLY A 357 38.05 16.31 15.97
CA GLY A 357 36.95 15.70 16.70
C GLY A 357 35.59 16.28 16.31
N VAL A 358 34.56 15.43 16.24
CA VAL A 358 33.17 15.80 15.95
C VAL A 358 32.38 15.91 17.25
N GLY A 359 31.50 16.91 17.35
CA GLY A 359 30.56 17.09 18.43
C GLY A 359 29.12 17.21 17.94
N LEU A 360 28.18 16.82 18.81
CA LEU A 360 26.75 16.94 18.62
C LEU A 360 26.17 17.83 19.71
N LEU A 361 25.38 18.82 19.31
CA LEU A 361 24.49 19.58 20.18
C LEU A 361 23.06 19.36 19.66
N TRP A 362 22.17 18.81 20.48
CA TRP A 362 20.83 18.45 20.07
C TRP A 362 19.79 18.96 21.07
N SER A 363 18.86 19.77 20.59
CA SER A 363 17.73 20.32 21.35
C SER A 363 16.46 19.60 20.92
N THR A 364 15.74 18.99 21.85
CA THR A 364 14.44 18.35 21.59
C THR A 364 13.34 18.95 22.47
N ALA A 365 12.13 18.94 21.94
CA ALA A 365 10.90 19.25 22.64
C ALA A 365 9.90 18.12 22.43
N TRP A 366 9.09 17.88 23.44
CA TRP A 366 8.14 16.78 23.50
C TRP A 366 6.73 17.28 23.81
N ASP A 367 5.71 16.54 23.40
CA ASP A 367 4.31 16.93 23.62
C ASP A 367 3.96 16.99 25.10
N ALA A 368 4.42 16.00 25.86
CA ALA A 368 4.31 15.94 27.31
C ALA A 368 5.66 15.72 28.00
N GLU A 369 5.71 16.08 29.28
CA GLU A 369 6.87 15.80 30.15
C GLU A 369 7.11 14.28 30.30
N SER A 370 6.06 13.45 30.24
CA SER A 370 6.20 11.99 30.22
C SER A 370 7.03 11.51 29.03
N ASP A 371 6.83 12.10 27.86
CA ASP A 371 7.48 11.63 26.64
C ASP A 371 8.97 12.03 26.64
N ALA A 372 9.29 13.21 27.19
CA ALA A 372 10.67 13.61 27.46
C ALA A 372 11.36 12.64 28.45
N VAL A 373 10.64 12.16 29.47
CA VAL A 373 11.17 11.16 30.41
C VAL A 373 11.42 9.82 29.72
N GLU A 374 10.51 9.36 28.84
CA GLU A 374 10.70 8.14 28.05
C GLU A 374 11.93 8.24 27.13
N PHE A 375 12.12 9.38 26.46
CA PHE A 375 13.31 9.65 25.65
C PHE A 375 14.61 9.65 26.47
N VAL A 376 14.62 10.34 27.62
CA VAL A 376 15.80 10.38 28.51
C VAL A 376 16.13 8.97 29.01
N ALA A 377 15.12 8.21 29.42
CA ALA A 377 15.32 6.83 29.84
C ALA A 377 15.90 5.98 28.70
N ALA A 378 15.39 6.13 27.48
CA ALA A 378 15.85 5.42 26.29
C ALA A 378 17.30 5.74 25.91
N ILE A 379 17.69 7.01 25.88
CA ILE A 379 19.06 7.40 25.50
C ILE A 379 20.08 7.08 26.61
N GLN A 380 19.63 6.87 27.85
CA GLN A 380 20.47 6.50 28.99
C GLN A 380 20.42 4.99 29.33
N SER A 381 19.56 4.18 28.71
CA SER A 381 19.23 2.82 29.18
C SER A 381 20.33 1.77 29.01
N SER A 382 21.31 1.99 28.11
CA SER A 382 22.26 0.94 27.73
C SER A 382 23.72 1.40 27.79
N PRO A 383 24.64 0.61 28.39
CA PRO A 383 26.07 0.77 28.16
C PRO A 383 26.36 0.62 26.66
N GLY A 384 26.80 1.71 26.01
CA GLY A 384 27.09 1.72 24.59
C GLY A 384 25.98 2.26 23.68
N CYS A 385 24.94 2.91 24.20
CA CYS A 385 24.15 3.86 23.40
C CYS A 385 25.09 4.98 22.91
N LEU A 386 25.01 5.35 21.62
CA LEU A 386 25.86 6.37 20.98
C LEU A 386 27.36 6.12 21.23
N ARG A 387 27.89 5.00 20.73
CA ARG A 387 29.27 4.53 20.95
C ARG A 387 30.32 5.49 20.44
N ALA A 388 31.50 5.52 21.06
CA ALA A 388 32.67 6.19 20.49
C ALA A 388 33.01 5.60 19.10
N LEU A 389 33.22 6.45 18.10
CA LEU A 389 33.43 6.05 16.70
C LEU A 389 34.53 6.86 16.05
N SER A 390 35.19 6.26 15.06
CA SER A 390 36.13 6.93 14.16
C SER A 390 35.87 6.50 12.72
N LEU A 391 35.88 7.46 11.80
CA LEU A 391 35.75 7.21 10.36
C LEU A 391 36.70 8.13 9.59
N GLY A 392 37.72 7.55 8.97
CA GLY A 392 38.82 8.33 8.38
C GLY A 392 39.60 9.10 9.45
N SER A 393 39.76 10.41 9.25
CA SER A 393 40.40 11.32 10.21
C SER A 393 39.46 11.90 11.26
N ALA A 394 38.14 11.67 11.13
CA ALA A 394 37.13 12.18 12.06
C ALA A 394 36.84 11.16 13.16
N SER A 395 36.63 11.63 14.38
CA SER A 395 36.24 10.80 15.52
C SER A 395 35.28 11.52 16.46
N ILE A 396 34.50 10.76 17.22
CA ILE A 396 33.64 11.28 18.28
C ILE A 396 33.75 10.41 19.52
N GLU A 397 33.88 11.04 20.68
CA GLU A 397 33.91 10.35 21.96
C GLU A 397 32.53 9.81 22.36
N GLY A 398 32.49 8.78 23.22
CA GLY A 398 31.24 8.16 23.68
C GLY A 398 30.56 8.89 24.84
N GLY A 399 31.19 9.91 25.42
CA GLY A 399 30.62 10.66 26.55
C GLY A 399 29.40 11.48 26.12
N ILE A 400 28.28 11.29 26.83
CA ILE A 400 27.01 11.98 26.59
C ILE A 400 26.60 12.77 27.83
N VAL A 401 26.23 14.03 27.63
CA VAL A 401 25.55 14.87 28.62
C VAL A 401 24.10 15.00 28.20
N VAL A 402 23.20 14.54 29.06
CA VAL A 402 21.75 14.68 28.88
C VAL A 402 21.22 15.55 30.01
N ARG A 403 20.44 16.58 29.67
CA ARG A 403 19.74 17.45 30.62
C ARG A 403 18.30 17.61 30.18
N ALA A 404 17.37 17.52 31.12
CA ALA A 404 15.96 17.71 30.84
C ALA A 404 15.38 18.78 31.75
N GLU A 405 14.48 19.60 31.21
CA GLU A 405 13.66 20.56 31.94
C GLU A 405 12.24 20.52 31.38
N LYS A 406 11.29 20.02 32.17
CA LYS A 406 9.91 19.76 31.73
C LYS A 406 9.91 18.85 30.49
N ASN A 407 9.27 19.29 29.41
CA ASN A 407 9.19 18.60 28.13
C ASN A 407 10.36 18.91 27.18
N ARG A 408 11.47 19.50 27.65
CA ARG A 408 12.65 19.78 26.84
C ARG A 408 13.83 18.92 27.25
N VAL A 409 14.61 18.48 26.27
CA VAL A 409 15.84 17.73 26.51
C VAL A 409 16.98 18.29 25.66
N ALA A 410 18.14 18.48 26.29
CA ALA A 410 19.38 18.81 25.64
C ALA A 410 20.31 17.59 25.70
N VAL A 411 20.81 17.17 24.53
CA VAL A 411 21.79 16.10 24.39
C VAL A 411 23.06 16.68 23.77
N VAL A 412 24.18 16.55 24.48
CA VAL A 412 25.49 17.02 24.03
C VAL A 412 26.50 15.89 24.09
N ARG A 413 27.27 15.72 23.01
CA ARG A 413 28.24 14.63 22.86
C ARG A 413 29.49 15.08 22.11
N GLY A 414 30.63 14.47 22.41
CA GLY A 414 31.90 14.75 21.71
C GLY A 414 32.60 16.05 22.14
N LEU A 415 32.12 16.68 23.21
CA LEU A 415 32.71 17.86 23.84
C LEU A 415 33.28 17.49 25.21
N ALA A 416 34.32 18.21 25.66
CA ALA A 416 34.86 18.06 27.00
C ALA A 416 33.80 18.36 28.08
N GLY A 417 33.76 17.57 29.16
CA GLY A 417 32.70 17.59 30.17
C GLY A 417 32.21 18.99 30.61
N PRO A 418 33.07 19.91 31.07
CA PRO A 418 32.63 21.24 31.47
C PRO A 418 31.99 22.06 30.34
N LEU A 419 32.50 21.90 29.11
CA LEU A 419 31.95 22.57 27.93
C LEU A 419 30.62 21.94 27.52
N ALA A 420 30.51 20.61 27.55
CA ALA A 420 29.26 19.89 27.25
C ALA A 420 28.12 20.29 28.21
N GLU A 421 28.41 20.40 29.50
CA GLU A 421 27.47 20.88 30.53
C GLU A 421 27.04 22.33 30.32
N ALA A 422 27.96 23.21 29.91
CA ALA A 422 27.63 24.59 29.58
C ALA A 422 26.73 24.67 28.33
N SER A 423 27.07 23.92 27.27
CA SER A 423 26.26 23.83 26.05
C SER A 423 24.86 23.27 26.31
N ALA A 424 24.72 22.22 27.14
CA ALA A 424 23.43 21.64 27.47
C ALA A 424 22.52 22.65 28.19
N ARG A 425 23.07 23.45 29.11
CA ARG A 425 22.32 24.54 29.77
C ARG A 425 21.91 25.63 28.78
N GLN A 426 22.82 26.08 27.92
CA GLN A 426 22.51 27.09 26.89
C GLN A 426 21.39 26.64 25.95
N ILE A 427 21.35 25.35 25.59
CA ILE A 427 20.27 24.78 24.78
C ILE A 427 18.93 24.90 25.52
N LEU A 428 18.85 24.50 26.80
CA LEU A 428 17.63 24.60 27.60
C LEU A 428 17.20 26.04 27.90
N GLU A 429 18.13 26.99 27.94
CA GLU A 429 17.84 28.42 28.09
C GLU A 429 17.37 29.07 26.79
N SER A 430 17.65 28.46 25.63
CA SER A 430 17.28 29.00 24.32
C SER A 430 15.75 29.03 24.15
N PRO A 431 15.16 30.11 23.62
CA PRO A 431 13.71 30.22 23.48
C PRO A 431 13.14 29.20 22.46
N ILE A 432 11.93 28.72 22.73
CA ILE A 432 11.10 27.99 21.79
C ILE A 432 10.01 28.93 21.28
N ALA A 433 9.76 28.91 19.97
CA ALA A 433 8.62 29.59 19.38
C ALA A 433 7.50 28.59 19.06
N ALA A 434 6.26 29.02 19.29
CA ALA A 434 5.10 28.30 18.79
C ALA A 434 5.13 28.23 17.25
N PRO A 435 4.61 27.16 16.64
CA PRO A 435 4.56 27.06 15.20
C PRO A 435 3.73 28.20 14.59
N THR A 436 4.17 28.69 13.43
CA THR A 436 3.43 29.68 12.66
C THR A 436 2.35 28.99 11.82
N SER A 437 1.13 29.53 11.91
CA SER A 437 -0.12 29.15 11.22
C SER A 437 -1.08 28.28 12.05
N PRO A 438 -2.39 28.62 12.06
CA PRO A 438 -3.42 27.73 12.60
C PRO A 438 -3.57 26.48 11.73
N PRO A 439 -4.23 25.43 12.26
CA PRO A 439 -4.47 24.19 11.55
C PRO A 439 -5.08 24.33 10.16
N VAL A 440 -4.83 23.36 9.28
CA VAL A 440 -5.62 23.17 8.06
C VAL A 440 -7.10 23.20 8.45
N ALA A 441 -7.85 24.20 7.98
CA ALA A 441 -9.22 24.43 8.41
C ALA A 441 -10.09 23.20 8.05
N LEU A 442 -10.49 22.49 9.11
CA LEU A 442 -11.30 21.27 9.12
C LEU A 442 -12.65 21.45 8.41
N PRO A 443 -13.17 20.37 7.82
CA PRO A 443 -14.13 19.56 8.59
C PRO A 443 -13.86 18.04 8.60
N TYR A 444 -12.65 17.57 8.29
CA TYR A 444 -12.40 16.12 8.17
C TYR A 444 -12.02 15.45 9.49
N ARG A 445 -12.47 14.20 9.68
CA ARG A 445 -12.05 13.34 10.80
C ARG A 445 -11.72 11.95 10.26
N LEU A 446 -10.71 11.30 10.84
CA LEU A 446 -10.42 9.92 10.49
C LEU A 446 -11.61 9.02 10.87
N PRO A 447 -12.16 8.25 9.92
CA PRO A 447 -13.26 7.34 10.24
C PRO A 447 -12.73 6.18 11.09
N PRO A 448 -13.49 5.73 12.11
CA PRO A 448 -13.07 4.61 12.94
C PRO A 448 -12.82 3.36 12.10
N ARG A 449 -11.77 2.62 12.43
CA ARG A 449 -11.45 1.34 11.78
C ARG A 449 -12.33 0.22 12.35
N ALA A 450 -13.58 0.14 11.91
CA ALA A 450 -14.44 -1.01 12.23
C ALA A 450 -13.98 -2.26 11.46
N PRO A 451 -13.88 -3.46 12.09
CA PRO A 451 -13.56 -4.68 11.36
C PRO A 451 -14.54 -4.92 10.21
N LEU A 452 -14.06 -5.39 9.06
CA LEU A 452 -14.95 -5.82 7.99
C LEU A 452 -15.84 -6.96 8.51
N PRO A 453 -17.14 -6.98 8.15
CA PRO A 453 -18.02 -8.04 8.63
C PRO A 453 -17.53 -9.39 8.12
N ARG A 454 -17.54 -10.39 9.01
CA ARG A 454 -17.17 -11.75 8.65
C ARG A 454 -18.31 -12.39 7.86
N ARG A 455 -17.96 -13.20 6.85
CA ARG A 455 -18.94 -13.99 6.10
C ARG A 455 -19.66 -14.94 7.05
N GLU A 456 -20.99 -14.89 7.05
CA GLU A 456 -21.83 -15.81 7.80
C GLU A 456 -22.54 -16.76 6.83
N PRO A 457 -22.46 -18.09 7.02
CA PRO A 457 -23.25 -19.03 6.25
C PRO A 457 -24.76 -18.78 6.43
N GLY A 458 -25.53 -19.08 5.39
CA GLY A 458 -26.99 -19.16 5.53
C GLY A 458 -27.43 -20.34 6.40
N TRP A 459 -28.73 -20.52 6.55
CA TRP A 459 -29.31 -21.68 7.23
C TRP A 459 -30.66 -22.07 6.62
N LEU A 460 -31.15 -23.27 6.97
CA LEU A 460 -32.43 -23.82 6.52
C LEU A 460 -33.40 -23.97 7.70
N VAL A 461 -34.68 -23.68 7.47
CA VAL A 461 -35.80 -24.04 8.35
C VAL A 461 -36.85 -24.74 7.49
N GLY A 462 -36.95 -26.06 7.62
CA GLY A 462 -37.76 -26.86 6.68
C GLY A 462 -37.26 -26.68 5.24
N HIS A 463 -38.13 -26.17 4.37
CA HIS A 463 -37.80 -25.86 2.98
C HIS A 463 -37.40 -24.40 2.73
N ASP A 464 -37.34 -23.55 3.76
CA ASP A 464 -36.98 -22.14 3.59
C ASP A 464 -35.50 -21.91 3.92
N TYR A 465 -34.78 -21.26 3.02
CA TYR A 465 -33.40 -20.80 3.16
C TYR A 465 -33.35 -19.35 3.60
N PHE A 466 -32.43 -19.03 4.49
CA PHE A 466 -32.20 -17.68 4.99
C PHE A 466 -30.71 -17.35 4.98
N SER A 467 -30.38 -16.11 4.64
CA SER A 467 -29.03 -15.55 4.79
C SER A 467 -29.11 -14.14 5.36
N ARG A 468 -28.51 -13.94 6.55
CA ARG A 468 -28.29 -12.60 7.12
C ARG A 468 -27.20 -11.87 6.36
N TRP A 469 -26.12 -12.58 6.04
CA TRP A 469 -25.00 -12.08 5.27
C TRP A 469 -25.43 -11.38 3.96
N LEU A 470 -26.32 -12.04 3.21
CA LEU A 470 -26.84 -11.52 1.94
C LEU A 470 -28.11 -10.70 2.08
N GLY A 471 -28.82 -10.80 3.21
CA GLY A 471 -30.12 -10.16 3.38
C GLY A 471 -31.23 -10.76 2.53
N ILE A 472 -31.18 -12.07 2.25
CA ILE A 472 -32.16 -12.75 1.39
C ILE A 472 -32.77 -13.99 2.06
N ALA A 473 -33.96 -14.35 1.62
CA ALA A 473 -34.59 -15.64 1.90
C ALA A 473 -35.15 -16.25 0.62
N GLY A 474 -35.15 -17.58 0.51
CA GLY A 474 -35.68 -18.33 -0.65
C GLY A 474 -36.23 -19.68 -0.22
N ARG A 475 -36.78 -20.47 -1.16
CA ARG A 475 -37.39 -21.77 -0.87
C ARG A 475 -36.76 -22.89 -1.69
N ILE A 476 -36.36 -23.97 -1.02
CA ILE A 476 -35.88 -25.20 -1.64
C ILE A 476 -37.08 -25.99 -2.21
N PRO A 477 -37.06 -26.38 -3.50
CA PRO A 477 -38.13 -27.18 -4.08
C PRO A 477 -38.30 -28.53 -3.37
N LEU A 478 -39.53 -29.05 -3.34
CA LEU A 478 -39.82 -30.36 -2.76
C LEU A 478 -39.06 -31.47 -3.53
N GLY A 479 -38.49 -32.42 -2.78
CA GLY A 479 -37.73 -33.53 -3.35
C GLY A 479 -36.33 -33.16 -3.89
N VAL A 480 -35.85 -31.94 -3.66
CA VAL A 480 -34.51 -31.48 -4.03
C VAL A 480 -33.65 -31.35 -2.76
N ASN A 481 -32.44 -31.90 -2.80
CA ASN A 481 -31.48 -31.81 -1.70
C ASN A 481 -30.84 -30.42 -1.66
N ALA A 482 -30.45 -29.95 -0.48
CA ALA A 482 -29.79 -28.65 -0.30
C ALA A 482 -28.58 -28.75 0.64
N ILE A 483 -27.49 -28.06 0.27
CA ILE A 483 -26.25 -27.93 1.05
C ILE A 483 -25.92 -26.45 1.16
N VAL A 484 -25.64 -25.97 2.37
CA VAL A 484 -25.34 -24.56 2.65
C VAL A 484 -23.84 -24.40 2.95
N GLY A 485 -23.21 -23.35 2.41
CA GLY A 485 -21.87 -22.90 2.82
C GLY A 485 -20.68 -23.76 2.37
N HIS A 486 -20.82 -24.66 1.40
CA HIS A 486 -19.74 -25.55 0.95
C HIS A 486 -18.91 -24.95 -0.21
N GLU A 487 -17.57 -25.09 -0.17
CA GLU A 487 -16.65 -24.71 -1.28
C GLU A 487 -16.85 -23.30 -1.85
N GLY A 488 -17.14 -22.34 -0.97
CA GLY A 488 -17.34 -20.95 -1.38
C GLY A 488 -18.70 -20.65 -2.01
N LEU A 489 -19.61 -21.63 -2.09
CA LEU A 489 -21.02 -21.42 -2.41
C LEU A 489 -21.78 -20.91 -1.17
N GLU A 490 -22.88 -20.20 -1.41
CA GLU A 490 -23.85 -19.79 -0.39
C GLU A 490 -24.90 -20.88 -0.19
N LEU A 491 -25.37 -21.47 -1.30
CA LEU A 491 -26.33 -22.56 -1.33
C LEU A 491 -26.11 -23.40 -2.58
N ARG A 492 -26.16 -24.73 -2.45
CA ARG A 492 -26.25 -25.68 -3.56
C ARG A 492 -27.52 -26.49 -3.40
N ILE A 493 -28.27 -26.66 -4.48
CA ILE A 493 -29.40 -27.57 -4.55
C ILE A 493 -29.15 -28.62 -5.62
N SER A 494 -29.57 -29.86 -5.38
CA SER A 494 -29.43 -30.91 -6.39
C SER A 494 -30.47 -32.02 -6.27
N ARG A 495 -30.87 -32.55 -7.41
CA ARG A 495 -31.65 -33.76 -7.57
C ARG A 495 -31.08 -34.56 -8.75
N PRO A 496 -30.15 -35.50 -8.49
CA PRO A 496 -29.35 -36.15 -9.55
C PRO A 496 -30.16 -37.00 -10.53
N ASP A 497 -31.25 -37.63 -10.10
CA ASP A 497 -32.08 -38.53 -10.92
C ASP A 497 -32.70 -37.87 -12.15
N VAL A 498 -32.96 -36.56 -12.08
CA VAL A 498 -33.54 -35.76 -13.18
C VAL A 498 -32.63 -34.60 -13.62
N LEU A 499 -31.37 -34.61 -13.19
CA LEU A 499 -30.39 -33.52 -13.42
C LEU A 499 -30.97 -32.13 -13.13
N VAL A 500 -31.39 -31.90 -11.89
CA VAL A 500 -31.63 -30.54 -11.38
C VAL A 500 -30.43 -30.17 -10.53
N SER A 501 -29.66 -29.17 -10.93
CA SER A 501 -28.53 -28.66 -10.15
C SER A 501 -28.56 -27.14 -10.13
N GLY A 502 -28.53 -26.55 -8.94
CA GLY A 502 -28.53 -25.10 -8.73
C GLY A 502 -27.44 -24.70 -7.73
N ALA A 503 -26.75 -23.60 -7.98
CA ALA A 503 -25.85 -22.96 -7.03
C ALA A 503 -26.14 -21.47 -6.92
N LEU A 504 -25.95 -20.96 -5.71
CA LEU A 504 -25.99 -19.57 -5.35
C LEU A 504 -24.62 -19.19 -4.81
N PHE A 505 -24.02 -18.12 -5.34
CA PHE A 505 -22.78 -17.57 -4.80
C PHE A 505 -22.72 -16.05 -5.02
N VAL A 506 -21.74 -15.41 -4.40
CA VAL A 506 -21.46 -13.99 -4.59
C VAL A 506 -20.23 -13.83 -5.48
N SER A 507 -20.36 -13.07 -6.55
CA SER A 507 -19.21 -12.51 -7.27
C SER A 507 -18.84 -11.18 -6.64
N ASP A 508 -17.56 -11.00 -6.34
CA ASP A 508 -17.01 -9.76 -5.80
C ASP A 508 -16.48 -8.81 -6.89
N LEU A 509 -16.69 -9.15 -8.16
CA LEU A 509 -16.39 -8.28 -9.30
C LEU A 509 -17.42 -7.16 -9.45
N VAL A 510 -16.95 -5.96 -9.80
CA VAL A 510 -17.84 -4.87 -10.21
C VAL A 510 -18.64 -5.28 -11.45
N THR A 511 -19.88 -4.84 -11.52
CA THR A 511 -20.83 -5.27 -12.55
C THR A 511 -20.71 -4.47 -13.84
N ALA A 512 -19.48 -4.13 -14.25
CA ALA A 512 -19.21 -3.49 -15.53
C ALA A 512 -19.12 -4.54 -16.66
N PRO A 513 -19.55 -4.24 -17.89
CA PRO A 513 -19.67 -5.24 -18.97
C PRO A 513 -18.45 -6.15 -19.15
N ARG A 514 -17.23 -5.61 -19.09
CA ARG A 514 -15.99 -6.42 -19.21
C ARG A 514 -15.86 -7.50 -18.14
N PHE A 515 -16.26 -7.22 -16.90
CA PHE A 515 -16.14 -8.16 -15.78
C PHE A 515 -17.30 -9.13 -15.70
N GLN A 516 -18.47 -8.73 -16.18
CA GLN A 516 -19.58 -9.65 -16.42
C GLN A 516 -19.16 -10.70 -17.45
N GLU A 517 -18.55 -10.25 -18.56
CA GLU A 517 -18.04 -11.14 -19.60
C GLU A 517 -16.96 -12.06 -19.06
N LYS A 518 -16.02 -11.52 -18.28
CA LYS A 518 -14.99 -12.32 -17.60
C LYS A 518 -15.61 -13.41 -16.71
N LEU A 519 -16.57 -13.05 -15.86
CA LEU A 519 -17.25 -14.01 -14.98
C LEU A 519 -17.91 -15.14 -15.78
N PHE A 520 -18.62 -14.78 -16.86
CA PHE A 520 -19.26 -15.76 -17.72
C PHE A 520 -18.25 -16.64 -18.47
N ALA A 521 -17.12 -16.08 -18.93
CA ALA A 521 -16.03 -16.85 -19.54
C ALA A 521 -15.38 -17.82 -18.53
N ASP A 522 -15.17 -17.38 -17.28
CA ASP A 522 -14.62 -18.23 -16.21
C ASP A 522 -15.56 -19.43 -15.92
N VAL A 523 -16.88 -19.19 -15.90
CA VAL A 523 -17.90 -20.25 -15.79
C VAL A 523 -17.84 -21.20 -16.98
N ALA A 524 -17.83 -20.67 -18.22
CA ALA A 524 -17.78 -21.47 -19.43
C ALA A 524 -16.52 -22.36 -19.49
N GLY A 525 -15.34 -21.81 -19.21
CA GLY A 525 -14.10 -22.58 -19.16
C GLY A 525 -14.09 -23.64 -18.04
N GLY A 526 -14.77 -23.37 -16.91
CA GLY A 526 -15.03 -24.37 -15.89
C GLY A 526 -15.88 -25.55 -16.39
N LEU A 527 -16.93 -25.26 -17.15
CA LEU A 527 -17.78 -26.26 -17.78
C LEU A 527 -17.01 -27.09 -18.81
N GLU A 528 -16.22 -26.46 -19.68
CA GLU A 528 -15.41 -27.14 -20.71
C GLU A 528 -14.43 -28.14 -20.09
N ARG A 529 -13.73 -27.74 -19.01
CA ARG A 529 -12.80 -28.63 -18.30
C ARG A 529 -13.49 -29.84 -17.68
N GLY A 530 -14.70 -29.65 -17.14
CA GLY A 530 -15.44 -30.75 -16.52
C GLY A 530 -16.18 -31.64 -17.50
N ALA A 531 -16.47 -31.15 -18.70
CA ALA A 531 -17.15 -31.91 -19.76
C ALA A 531 -16.18 -32.69 -20.66
N GLU A 532 -14.99 -33.02 -20.14
CA GLU A 532 -13.93 -33.79 -20.82
C GLU A 532 -13.56 -33.21 -22.19
N GLY A 533 -13.58 -31.87 -22.34
CA GLY A 533 -13.25 -31.18 -23.59
C GLY A 533 -14.41 -31.07 -24.59
N SER A 534 -15.63 -31.47 -24.22
CA SER A 534 -16.84 -31.17 -25.00
C SER A 534 -17.01 -29.67 -25.18
N ARG A 535 -17.31 -29.24 -26.42
CA ARG A 535 -17.46 -27.83 -26.75
C ARG A 535 -18.64 -27.21 -25.99
N VAL A 536 -18.41 -26.14 -25.25
CA VAL A 536 -19.47 -25.36 -24.61
C VAL A 536 -19.85 -24.21 -25.55
N VAL A 537 -21.12 -24.15 -25.97
CA VAL A 537 -21.59 -23.16 -26.95
C VAL A 537 -22.56 -22.20 -26.28
N THR A 538 -22.30 -20.90 -26.39
CA THR A 538 -23.22 -19.86 -25.93
C THR A 538 -24.50 -19.89 -26.77
N ALA A 539 -25.63 -20.18 -26.13
CA ALA A 539 -26.93 -20.28 -26.79
C ALA A 539 -27.72 -18.96 -26.76
N ARG A 540 -27.64 -18.23 -25.64
CA ARG A 540 -28.40 -16.99 -25.42
C ARG A 540 -27.70 -16.11 -24.38
N THR A 541 -27.81 -14.80 -24.53
CA THR A 541 -27.48 -13.82 -23.49
C THR A 541 -28.53 -12.72 -23.51
N GLY A 542 -28.88 -12.17 -22.35
CA GLY A 542 -29.79 -11.04 -22.29
C GLY A 542 -30.13 -10.58 -20.88
N PRO A 543 -30.88 -9.48 -20.75
CA PRO A 543 -31.43 -9.07 -19.47
C PRO A 543 -32.51 -10.06 -19.01
N VAL A 544 -32.64 -10.23 -17.69
CA VAL A 544 -33.66 -11.07 -17.07
C VAL A 544 -34.19 -10.40 -15.80
N PRO A 545 -35.51 -10.28 -15.61
CA PRO A 545 -36.06 -9.83 -14.34
C PRO A 545 -35.92 -10.92 -13.28
N THR A 546 -35.53 -10.54 -12.07
CA THR A 546 -35.55 -11.45 -10.91
C THR A 546 -36.24 -10.75 -9.73
N PRO A 547 -36.75 -11.47 -8.73
CA PRO A 547 -37.28 -10.86 -7.52
C PRO A 547 -36.26 -10.02 -6.72
N LEU A 548 -34.96 -10.27 -6.93
CA LEU A 548 -33.88 -9.53 -6.25
C LEU A 548 -33.45 -8.28 -7.03
N GLY A 549 -33.94 -8.09 -8.26
CA GLY A 549 -33.60 -6.97 -9.14
C GLY A 549 -33.40 -7.40 -10.60
N ALA A 550 -33.10 -6.44 -11.48
CA ALA A 550 -32.72 -6.73 -12.86
C ALA A 550 -31.38 -7.47 -12.89
N GLY A 551 -31.32 -8.59 -13.60
CA GLY A 551 -30.10 -9.37 -13.81
C GLY A 551 -29.75 -9.52 -15.28
N ILE A 552 -28.62 -10.17 -15.53
CA ILE A 552 -28.16 -10.57 -16.85
C ILE A 552 -27.96 -12.07 -16.84
N GLU A 553 -28.50 -12.74 -17.84
CA GLU A 553 -28.36 -14.18 -18.00
C GLU A 553 -27.45 -14.54 -19.18
N ARG A 554 -26.76 -15.67 -19.03
CA ARG A 554 -26.10 -16.38 -20.12
C ARG A 554 -26.43 -17.85 -20.08
N TRP A 555 -26.68 -18.39 -21.27
CA TRP A 555 -27.03 -19.78 -21.51
C TRP A 555 -25.94 -20.45 -22.33
N TRP A 556 -25.64 -21.69 -21.98
CA TRP A 556 -24.74 -22.57 -22.71
C TRP A 556 -25.35 -23.95 -22.92
N THR A 557 -24.97 -24.59 -24.01
CA THR A 557 -25.18 -26.02 -24.26
C THR A 557 -23.83 -26.74 -24.24
N VAL A 558 -23.81 -27.97 -23.73
CA VAL A 558 -22.58 -28.77 -23.59
C VAL A 558 -22.53 -29.84 -24.69
N GLY A 559 -21.65 -29.70 -25.67
CA GLY A 559 -21.51 -30.62 -26.81
C GLY A 559 -22.83 -30.82 -27.57
N GLU A 560 -23.09 -32.06 -27.97
CA GLU A 560 -24.38 -32.50 -28.53
C GLU A 560 -25.34 -33.06 -27.47
N THR A 561 -25.06 -32.80 -26.19
CA THR A 561 -25.90 -33.31 -25.10
C THR A 561 -27.16 -32.45 -24.93
N PRO A 562 -28.25 -33.00 -24.35
CA PRO A 562 -29.43 -32.20 -23.99
C PRO A 562 -29.20 -31.28 -22.77
N ILE A 563 -27.96 -31.18 -22.27
CA ILE A 563 -27.65 -30.47 -21.04
C ILE A 563 -27.47 -28.98 -21.34
N SER A 564 -28.27 -28.18 -20.67
CA SER A 564 -28.22 -26.72 -20.70
C SER A 564 -27.74 -26.19 -19.37
N VAL A 565 -26.89 -25.16 -19.43
CA VAL A 565 -26.40 -24.42 -18.26
C VAL A 565 -26.80 -22.97 -18.40
N ARG A 566 -27.28 -22.37 -17.32
CA ARG A 566 -27.66 -20.97 -17.25
C ARG A 566 -27.02 -20.32 -16.03
N ALA A 567 -26.32 -19.21 -16.25
CA ALA A 567 -25.89 -18.31 -15.19
C ALA A 567 -26.76 -17.04 -15.21
N VAL A 568 -27.29 -16.64 -14.06
CA VAL A 568 -28.00 -15.37 -13.87
C VAL A 568 -27.25 -14.56 -12.84
N MET A 569 -26.77 -13.39 -13.23
CA MET A 569 -26.01 -12.47 -12.39
C MET A 569 -26.89 -11.26 -12.05
N VAL A 570 -27.15 -11.05 -10.77
CA VAL A 570 -27.94 -9.93 -10.23
C VAL A 570 -27.02 -8.96 -9.50
N PRO A 571 -26.80 -7.73 -10.01
CA PRO A 571 -26.00 -6.73 -9.34
C PRO A 571 -26.51 -6.39 -7.94
N ILE A 572 -25.59 -6.25 -6.99
CA ILE A 572 -25.87 -5.83 -5.61
C ILE A 572 -24.94 -4.70 -5.19
N CYS A 573 -25.28 -4.02 -4.10
CA CYS A 573 -24.40 -3.05 -3.43
C CYS A 573 -23.91 -1.93 -4.37
N GLY A 574 -24.79 -1.40 -5.22
CA GLY A 574 -24.43 -0.37 -6.20
C GLY A 574 -23.58 -0.87 -7.38
N GLY A 575 -23.59 -2.17 -7.65
CA GLY A 575 -22.80 -2.78 -8.73
C GLY A 575 -21.36 -3.11 -8.34
N THR A 576 -21.05 -3.11 -7.05
CA THR A 576 -19.73 -3.53 -6.54
C THR A 576 -19.59 -5.04 -6.38
N GLY A 577 -20.67 -5.79 -6.56
CA GLY A 577 -20.68 -7.25 -6.64
C GLY A 577 -21.98 -7.75 -7.24
N SER A 578 -22.13 -9.07 -7.30
CA SER A 578 -23.36 -9.71 -7.78
C SER A 578 -23.72 -10.96 -6.99
N ILE A 579 -25.02 -11.21 -6.85
CA ILE A 579 -25.53 -12.55 -6.54
C ILE A 579 -25.63 -13.32 -7.85
N VAL A 580 -25.07 -14.53 -7.89
CA VAL A 580 -25.05 -15.36 -9.09
C VAL A 580 -25.80 -16.66 -8.82
N PHE A 581 -26.79 -16.93 -9.65
CA PHE A 581 -27.46 -18.23 -9.75
C PHE A 581 -26.86 -19.00 -10.91
N LEU A 582 -26.30 -20.18 -10.66
CA LEU A 582 -25.86 -21.11 -11.69
C LEU A 582 -26.80 -22.32 -11.70
N GLN A 583 -27.33 -22.66 -12.86
CA GLN A 583 -28.36 -23.67 -13.05
C GLN A 583 -27.91 -24.64 -14.14
N SER A 584 -28.01 -25.95 -13.91
CA SER A 584 -27.79 -26.99 -14.91
C SER A 584 -28.99 -27.94 -14.93
N PHE A 585 -29.50 -28.21 -16.14
CA PHE A 585 -30.71 -29.00 -16.37
C PHE A 585 -30.70 -29.67 -17.75
N ARG A 586 -31.50 -30.74 -17.88
CA ARG A 586 -31.62 -31.54 -19.12
C ARG A 586 -32.96 -31.42 -19.84
N ASP A 587 -34.00 -30.92 -19.17
CA ASP A 587 -35.37 -30.89 -19.69
C ASP A 587 -36.17 -29.69 -19.16
N PRO A 588 -37.32 -29.37 -19.78
CA PRO A 588 -38.14 -28.21 -19.39
C PRO A 588 -38.74 -28.27 -17.98
N ASP A 589 -38.97 -29.45 -17.39
CA ASP A 589 -39.49 -29.59 -16.03
C ASP A 589 -38.41 -29.29 -14.99
N ALA A 590 -37.20 -29.79 -15.23
CA ALA A 590 -36.01 -29.44 -14.46
C ALA A 590 -35.73 -27.93 -14.52
N GLN A 591 -35.86 -27.33 -15.72
CA GLN A 591 -35.75 -25.88 -15.90
C GLN A 591 -36.80 -25.14 -15.08
N ARG A 592 -38.10 -25.50 -15.19
CA ARG A 592 -39.18 -24.86 -14.42
C ARG A 592 -38.95 -24.95 -12.92
N THR A 593 -38.40 -26.07 -12.44
CA THR A 593 -38.06 -26.25 -11.02
C THR A 593 -36.99 -25.25 -10.57
N LEU A 594 -35.93 -25.07 -11.37
CA LEU A 594 -34.84 -24.12 -11.08
C LEU A 594 -35.29 -22.66 -11.24
N ASP A 595 -36.15 -22.37 -12.22
CA ASP A 595 -36.79 -21.06 -12.36
C ASP A 595 -37.64 -20.74 -11.14
N GLY A 596 -38.48 -21.68 -10.67
CA GLY A 596 -39.27 -21.53 -9.45
C GLY A 596 -38.40 -21.33 -8.20
N TRP A 597 -37.28 -22.05 -8.10
CA TRP A 597 -36.30 -21.85 -7.03
C TRP A 597 -35.73 -20.42 -7.04
N MET A 598 -35.21 -19.94 -8.17
CA MET A 598 -34.67 -18.58 -8.29
C MET A 598 -35.74 -17.52 -8.00
N HIS A 599 -36.96 -17.70 -8.51
CA HIS A 599 -38.07 -16.76 -8.31
C HIS A 599 -38.67 -16.80 -6.90
N SER A 600 -38.29 -17.78 -6.07
CA SER A 600 -38.72 -17.83 -4.66
C SER A 600 -37.94 -16.86 -3.76
N PHE A 601 -36.78 -16.35 -4.23
CA PHE A 601 -35.94 -15.49 -3.43
C PHE A 601 -36.56 -14.11 -3.24
N ARG A 602 -36.29 -13.49 -2.09
CA ARG A 602 -36.72 -12.14 -1.75
C ARG A 602 -35.74 -11.50 -0.77
N TRP A 603 -35.66 -10.18 -0.78
CA TRP A 603 -35.00 -9.42 0.27
C TRP A 603 -35.73 -9.65 1.60
N ASN A 604 -34.98 -9.96 2.66
CA ASN A 604 -35.53 -10.24 4.00
C ASN A 604 -35.25 -9.11 5.01
N THR A 605 -34.65 -8.01 4.54
CA THR A 605 -34.25 -6.85 5.34
C THR A 605 -34.44 -5.57 4.53
N GLY A 606 -34.85 -4.49 5.20
CA GLY A 606 -34.90 -3.14 4.63
C GLY A 606 -33.60 -2.34 4.79
N VAL A 607 -32.60 -2.89 5.51
CA VAL A 607 -31.28 -2.27 5.69
C VAL A 607 -30.24 -2.92 4.78
N LYS A 608 -29.15 -2.18 4.49
CA LYS A 608 -28.02 -2.66 3.67
C LYS A 608 -27.48 -3.98 4.27
N PRO A 609 -27.39 -5.08 3.52
CA PRO A 609 -26.90 -6.34 4.07
C PRO A 609 -25.38 -6.27 4.36
N PRO A 610 -24.87 -7.05 5.34
CA PRO A 610 -23.45 -7.05 5.71
C PRO A 610 -22.49 -7.30 4.54
N VAL A 611 -22.88 -8.12 3.55
CA VAL A 611 -22.09 -8.34 2.33
C VAL A 611 -21.74 -7.04 1.62
N CYS A 612 -22.60 -6.03 1.67
CA CYS A 612 -22.35 -4.76 1.01
C CYS A 612 -21.35 -3.86 1.73
N GLU A 613 -21.04 -4.09 3.01
CA GLU A 613 -19.92 -3.42 3.67
C GLU A 613 -18.59 -4.10 3.32
N ALA A 614 -18.60 -5.42 3.08
CA ALA A 614 -17.43 -6.14 2.59
C ALA A 614 -17.12 -5.87 1.10
N LEU A 615 -18.16 -5.68 0.29
CA LEU A 615 -18.04 -5.34 -1.14
C LEU A 615 -17.79 -3.83 -1.36
N ASP A 616 -18.24 -2.97 -0.48
CA ASP A 616 -18.06 -1.53 -0.65
C ASP A 616 -17.84 -0.88 0.71
N PRO A 617 -16.65 -1.10 1.30
CA PRO A 617 -16.34 -0.54 2.60
C PRO A 617 -16.15 0.96 2.49
N ARG A 618 -16.74 1.69 3.45
CA ARG A 618 -16.53 3.13 3.59
C ARG A 618 -15.26 3.45 4.38
#